data_AF-A0A392QIL0-F1
#
_entry.id   AF-A0A392QIL0-F1
#
_cell.length_a   1.000
_cell.length_b   1.000
_cell.length_c   1.000
_cell.angle_alpha   90.00
_cell.angle_beta   90.00
_cell.angle_gamma   90.00
#
_symmetry.space_group_name_H-M   'P 1'
#
loop_
_entity.id
_entity.type
_entity.pdbx_description
1 polymer ?
#
loop_
_entity_poly.entity_id
_entity_poly.type
_entity_poly.pdbx_seq_one_letter_code
_entity_poly.pdbx_strand_id
1 'polypeptide(L)'
;NPRKVADAVDRVIVPDFQPKEGVKVVTDEKATSLSTAFFDDANVINDLIIKLERCRTNLTPTFRMKPLQFEKDDDTNYHMDVIAGLANMRARNYNIPEVDRLKAKFIA
;
A
#
# COMPACT_ATOMS: atom_id res chain seq x y z
N ASN A 1 20.11 -10.97 -3.34
CA ASN A 1 20.56 -11.69 -4.56
C ASN A 1 19.62 -11.31 -5.70
N PRO A 2 20.02 -10.36 -6.56
CA PRO A 2 19.15 -9.77 -7.59
C PRO A 2 18.52 -10.80 -8.53
N ARG A 3 19.23 -11.89 -8.86
CA ARG A 3 18.72 -12.95 -9.74
C ARG A 3 17.50 -13.65 -9.16
N LYS A 4 17.54 -13.99 -7.87
CA LYS A 4 16.41 -14.63 -7.18
C LYS A 4 15.16 -13.75 -7.15
N VAL A 5 15.35 -12.43 -7.08
CA VAL A 5 14.23 -11.47 -7.09
C VAL A 5 13.64 -11.39 -8.49
N ALA A 6 14.47 -11.29 -9.53
CA ALA A 6 14.02 -11.30 -10.92
C ALA A 6 13.24 -12.58 -11.24
N ASP A 7 13.77 -13.75 -10.86
CA ASP A 7 13.09 -15.04 -11.08
C ASP A 7 11.74 -15.13 -10.35
N ALA A 8 11.62 -14.50 -9.18
CA ALA A 8 10.38 -14.47 -8.43
C ALA A 8 9.36 -13.53 -9.10
N VAL A 9 9.81 -12.36 -9.55
CA VAL A 9 8.96 -11.36 -10.23
C VAL A 9 8.43 -11.87 -11.57
N ASP A 10 9.26 -12.57 -12.34
CA ASP A 10 8.87 -13.15 -13.64
C ASP A 10 7.72 -14.15 -13.54
N ARG A 11 7.56 -14.78 -12.37
CA ARG A 11 6.47 -15.74 -12.09
C ARG A 11 5.18 -15.08 -11.60
N VAL A 12 5.19 -13.77 -11.36
CA VAL A 12 4.01 -13.04 -10.89
C VAL A 12 3.10 -12.73 -12.06
N ILE A 13 1.92 -13.33 -12.08
CA ILE A 13 0.86 -12.96 -13.02
C ILE A 13 0.23 -11.64 -12.54
N VAL A 14 0.36 -10.60 -13.35
CA VAL A 14 -0.26 -9.29 -13.10
C VAL A 14 -1.59 -9.24 -13.87
N PRO A 15 -2.75 -9.20 -13.19
CA PRO A 15 -4.03 -9.07 -13.87
C PRO A 15 -4.16 -7.73 -14.58
N ASP A 16 -4.84 -7.71 -15.72
CA ASP A 16 -5.13 -6.48 -16.44
C ASP A 16 -6.01 -5.54 -15.59
N PHE A 17 -5.69 -4.24 -15.65
CA PHE A 17 -6.48 -3.22 -14.97
C PHE A 17 -7.81 -3.00 -15.69
N GLN A 18 -8.91 -3.07 -14.94
CA GLN A 18 -10.25 -2.72 -15.42
C GLN A 18 -10.77 -1.49 -14.66
N PRO A 19 -11.05 -0.36 -15.33
CA PRO A 19 -11.64 0.81 -14.70
C PRO A 19 -12.98 0.47 -14.07
N LYS A 20 -13.18 0.87 -12.82
CA LYS A 20 -14.47 0.71 -12.14
C LYS A 20 -15.33 1.94 -12.37
N GLU A 21 -16.58 1.73 -12.77
CA GLU A 21 -17.59 2.79 -12.82
C GLU A 21 -18.00 3.22 -11.41
N GLY A 22 -18.41 4.48 -11.26
CA GLY A 22 -18.90 5.02 -9.98
C GLY A 22 -17.81 5.34 -8.95
N VAL A 23 -16.52 5.21 -9.28
CA VAL A 23 -15.42 5.67 -8.43
C VAL A 23 -15.42 7.20 -8.40
N LYS A 24 -15.68 7.77 -7.22
CA LYS A 24 -15.65 9.22 -6.99
C LYS A 24 -14.26 9.65 -6.55
N VAL A 25 -13.59 10.46 -7.36
CA VAL A 25 -12.33 11.11 -7.01
C VAL A 25 -12.65 12.52 -6.52
N VAL A 26 -12.35 12.78 -5.25
CA VAL A 26 -12.56 14.10 -4.65
C VAL A 26 -11.43 15.03 -5.11
N THR A 27 -11.78 16.16 -5.72
CA THR A 27 -10.83 17.14 -6.27
C THR A 27 -10.77 18.44 -5.47
N ASP A 28 -11.73 18.66 -4.56
CA ASP A 28 -11.79 19.85 -3.71
C ASP A 28 -11.32 19.48 -2.30
N GLU A 29 -10.27 20.15 -1.83
CA GLU A 29 -9.67 19.95 -0.49
C GLU A 29 -10.66 20.27 0.64
N LYS A 30 -11.70 21.07 0.38
CA LYS A 30 -12.75 21.42 1.34
C LYS A 30 -13.98 20.51 1.27
N ALA A 31 -14.03 19.58 0.30
CA ALA A 31 -15.14 18.67 0.17
C ALA A 31 -15.22 17.75 1.40
N THR A 32 -16.27 17.93 2.20
CA THR A 32 -16.58 17.09 3.36
C THR A 32 -17.28 15.80 2.95
N SER A 33 -17.53 15.61 1.66
CA SER A 33 -18.19 14.43 1.13
C SER A 33 -17.21 13.26 1.15
N LEU A 34 -17.15 12.56 2.28
CA LEU A 34 -16.97 11.11 2.26
C LEU A 34 -18.08 10.59 1.37
N SER A 35 -17.75 10.31 0.12
CA SER A 35 -18.72 9.79 -0.81
C SER A 35 -19.14 8.42 -0.30
N THR A 36 -20.27 8.37 0.39
CA THR A 36 -21.01 7.16 0.70
C THR A 36 -21.35 6.54 -0.64
N ALA A 37 -20.53 5.58 -1.08
CA ALA A 37 -21.00 4.64 -2.08
C ALA A 37 -22.21 3.96 -1.43
N PHE A 38 -23.33 3.92 -2.15
CA PHE A 38 -24.62 3.37 -1.73
C PHE A 38 -24.57 1.84 -1.56
N PHE A 39 -23.59 1.32 -0.83
CA PHE A 39 -23.61 -0.02 -0.29
C PHE A 39 -24.18 0.06 1.11
N ASP A 40 -25.03 -0.91 1.46
CA ASP A 40 -25.48 -1.06 2.83
C ASP A 40 -24.26 -1.40 3.69
N ASP A 41 -23.70 -0.39 4.36
CA ASP A 41 -22.53 -0.51 5.21
C ASP A 41 -22.68 -1.66 6.20
N ALA A 42 -23.91 -1.92 6.70
CA ALA A 42 -24.17 -3.04 7.60
C ALA A 42 -23.89 -4.39 6.94
N ASN A 43 -24.30 -4.57 5.68
CA ASN A 43 -24.03 -5.82 4.93
C ASN A 43 -22.54 -5.99 4.63
N VAL A 44 -21.85 -4.90 4.25
CA VAL A 44 -20.40 -4.94 3.99
C VAL A 44 -19.63 -5.27 5.27
N ILE A 45 -19.99 -4.63 6.39
CA ILE A 45 -19.38 -4.90 7.68
C ILE A 45 -19.59 -6.36 8.08
N ASN A 46 -20.82 -6.88 7.96
CA ASN A 46 -21.11 -8.27 8.29
C ASN A 46 -20.31 -9.26 7.43
N ASP A 47 -20.21 -9.03 6.12
CA ASP A 47 -19.41 -9.86 5.22
C ASP A 47 -17.91 -9.83 5.59
N LEU A 48 -17.38 -8.65 5.92
CA LEU A 48 -15.99 -8.49 6.37
C LEU A 48 -15.73 -9.23 7.69
N ILE A 49 -16.65 -9.19 8.65
CA ILE A 49 -16.54 -9.93 9.92
C ILE A 49 -16.46 -11.44 9.65
N ILE A 50 -17.34 -11.97 8.80
CA ILE A 50 -17.33 -13.40 8.44
C ILE A 50 -16.00 -13.79 7.79
N LYS A 51 -15.47 -12.96 6.89
CA LYS A 51 -14.16 -13.17 6.25
C LYS A 51 -13.02 -13.16 7.27
N LEU A 52 -13.03 -12.21 8.21
CA LEU A 52 -12.01 -12.09 9.25
C LEU A 52 -12.02 -13.30 10.18
N GLU A 53 -13.19 -13.76 10.62
CA GLU A 53 -13.31 -14.95 11.47
C GLU A 53 -12.77 -16.20 10.75
N ARG A 54 -13.08 -16.37 9.46
CA ARG A 54 -12.52 -17.47 8.65
C ARG A 54 -11.01 -17.37 8.49
N CYS A 55 -10.46 -16.18 8.32
CA CYS A 55 -9.02 -15.97 8.30
C CYS A 55 -8.39 -16.30 9.65
N ARG A 56 -9.03 -15.90 10.75
CA ARG A 56 -8.56 -16.16 12.12
C ARG A 56 -8.42 -17.66 12.40
N THR A 57 -9.38 -18.48 11.96
CA THR A 57 -9.31 -19.94 12.14
C THR A 57 -8.16 -20.61 11.37
N ASN A 58 -7.64 -19.96 10.32
CA ASN A 58 -6.51 -20.46 9.53
C ASN A 58 -5.14 -20.04 10.10
N LEU A 59 -5.11 -19.15 11.10
CA LEU A 59 -3.89 -18.71 11.74
C LEU A 59 -3.59 -19.59 12.96
N THR A 60 -2.30 -19.80 13.23
CA THR A 60 -1.90 -20.46 14.46
C THR A 60 -2.24 -19.58 15.67
N PRO A 61 -2.61 -20.14 16.83
CA PRO A 61 -2.92 -19.35 18.04
C PRO A 61 -1.75 -18.45 18.51
N THR A 62 -0.52 -18.83 18.15
CA THR A 62 0.72 -18.11 18.48
C THR A 62 1.11 -17.07 17.43
N PHE A 63 0.38 -16.95 16.31
CA PHE A 63 0.68 -15.97 15.28
C PHE A 63 0.61 -14.56 15.84
N ARG A 64 1.66 -13.76 15.59
CA ARG A 64 1.75 -12.34 15.93
C ARG A 64 2.39 -11.60 14.77
N MET A 65 1.81 -10.48 14.38
CA MET A 65 2.46 -9.54 13.47
C MET A 65 3.49 -8.73 14.24
N LYS A 66 4.65 -8.49 13.64
CA LYS A 66 5.68 -7.62 14.21
C LYS A 66 5.51 -6.22 13.62
N PRO A 67 5.02 -5.23 14.40
CA PRO A 67 5.00 -3.86 13.92
C PRO A 67 6.44 -3.38 13.67
N LEU A 68 6.63 -2.62 12.59
CA LEU A 68 7.89 -1.96 12.30
C LEU A 68 7.84 -0.53 12.86
N GLN A 69 8.83 -0.19 13.69
CA GLN A 69 9.03 1.17 14.18
C GLN A 69 9.87 1.92 13.15
N PHE A 70 9.35 3.03 12.62
CA PHE A 70 10.11 3.85 11.68
C PHE A 70 11.37 4.41 12.36
N GLU A 71 12.48 4.32 11.63
CA GLU A 71 13.80 4.81 12.01
C GLU A 71 14.52 5.21 10.72
N LYS A 72 14.86 6.50 10.60
CA LYS A 72 15.46 7.10 9.40
C LYS A 72 16.99 7.08 9.45
N ASP A 73 17.58 6.96 10.63
CA ASP A 73 19.01 7.08 10.85
C ASP A 73 19.76 5.75 10.76
N ASP A 74 19.03 4.63 10.74
CA ASP A 74 19.57 3.29 10.50
C ASP A 74 19.48 2.92 9.00
N ASP A 75 20.61 3.00 8.31
CA ASP A 75 20.73 2.68 6.88
C ASP A 75 20.66 1.17 6.57
N THR A 76 20.55 0.30 7.59
CA THR A 76 20.49 -1.16 7.42
C THR A 76 19.07 -1.74 7.47
N ASN A 77 18.07 -0.93 7.84
CA ASN A 77 16.68 -1.36 8.02
C ASN A 77 15.80 -1.19 6.76
N TYR A 78 16.34 -0.61 5.68
CA TYR A 78 15.66 -0.35 4.40
C TYR A 78 14.44 0.58 4.44
N HIS A 79 14.15 1.25 5.57
CA HIS A 79 13.00 2.15 5.68
C HIS A 79 13.08 3.29 4.66
N MET A 80 14.25 3.95 4.60
CA MET A 80 14.47 5.05 3.66
C MET A 80 14.55 4.58 2.20
N ASP A 81 14.98 3.34 1.95
CA ASP A 81 14.99 2.78 0.59
C ASP A 81 13.56 2.56 0.07
N VAL A 82 12.66 2.06 0.94
CA VAL A 82 11.24 1.91 0.61
C VAL A 82 10.58 3.26 0.38
N ILE A 83 10.82 4.24 1.26
CA ILE A 83 10.25 5.59 1.14
C ILE A 83 10.71 6.27 -0.15
N ALA A 84 12.03 6.29 -0.41
CA ALA A 84 12.58 6.91 -1.61
C ALA A 84 12.10 6.19 -2.89
N GLY A 85 12.09 4.86 -2.90
CA GLY A 85 11.61 4.07 -4.04
C GLY A 85 10.15 4.34 -4.37
N LEU A 86 9.26 4.31 -3.38
CA LEU A 86 7.82 4.57 -3.57
C LEU A 86 7.56 6.03 -3.96
N ALA A 87 8.25 6.99 -3.34
CA ALA A 87 8.14 8.40 -3.68
C ALA A 87 8.54 8.65 -5.15
N ASN A 88 9.66 8.07 -5.60
CA ASN A 88 10.13 8.20 -6.98
C ASN A 88 9.19 7.52 -7.98
N MET A 89 8.61 6.36 -7.65
CA MET A 89 7.56 5.74 -8.49
C MET A 89 6.34 6.65 -8.65
N ARG A 90 5.88 7.30 -7.56
CA ARG A 90 4.79 8.27 -7.62
C ARG A 90 5.18 9.51 -8.41
N ALA A 91 6.39 10.03 -8.22
CA ALA A 91 6.90 11.20 -8.94
C ALA A 91 6.87 10.96 -10.46
N ARG A 92 7.32 9.79 -10.89
CA ARG A 92 7.32 9.38 -12.31
C ARG A 92 5.92 9.38 -12.93
N ASN A 93 4.89 8.98 -12.19
CA ASN A 93 3.50 9.00 -12.68
C ASN A 93 2.99 10.41 -13.01
N TYR A 94 3.58 11.46 -12.42
CA TYR A 94 3.20 12.85 -12.63
C TYR A 94 4.30 13.69 -13.31
N ASN A 95 5.32 13.04 -13.90
CA ASN A 95 6.49 13.71 -14.50
C ASN A 95 7.25 14.63 -13.53
N ILE A 96 7.25 14.31 -12.24
CA ILE A 96 8.03 15.02 -11.22
C ILE A 96 9.45 14.42 -11.18
N PRO A 97 10.52 15.23 -11.09
CA PRO A 97 11.89 14.74 -10.99
C PRO A 97 12.10 13.84 -9.75
N GLU A 98 12.81 12.74 -9.96
CA GLU A 98 13.18 11.82 -8.88
C GLU A 98 14.26 12.44 -7.97
N VAL A 99 14.21 12.07 -6.69
CA VAL A 99 15.18 12.52 -5.69
C VAL A 99 16.04 11.36 -5.21
N ASP A 100 17.29 11.66 -4.88
CA ASP A 100 18.20 10.67 -4.29
C ASP A 100 17.81 10.36 -2.82
N ARG A 101 18.36 9.25 -2.30
CA ARG A 101 18.08 8.76 -0.93
C ARG A 101 18.42 9.80 0.15
N LEU A 102 19.47 10.60 -0.06
CA LEU A 102 19.90 11.60 0.91
C LEU A 102 18.88 12.74 1.00
N LYS A 103 18.44 13.27 -0.14
CA LYS A 103 17.38 14.28 -0.22
C LYS A 103 16.06 13.77 0.33
N ALA A 104 15.70 12.51 0.04
CA ALA A 104 14.51 11.88 0.63
C ALA A 104 14.60 11.81 2.16
N LYS A 105 15.76 11.42 2.71
CA LYS A 105 16.01 11.36 4.17
C LYS A 105 15.96 12.72 4.87
N PHE A 106 16.24 13.80 4.16
CA PHE A 106 16.10 15.16 4.71
C PHE A 106 14.64 15.65 4.79
N ILE A 107 13.75 15.10 3.96
CA ILE A 107 12.37 15.57 3.81
C ILE A 107 11.37 14.69 4.57
N ALA A 108 11.66 13.39 4.69
CA ALA A 108 10.82 12.39 5.37
C ALA A 108 10.95 12.45 6.91
#